data_AF-Q307C2-F1
#
_entry.id   AF-Q307C2-F1
#
_cell.length_a   1.000
_cell.length_b   1.000
_cell.length_c   1.000
_cell.angle_alpha   90.00
_cell.angle_beta   90.00
_cell.angle_gamma   90.00
#
_symmetry.space_group_name_H-M   'P 1'
#
loop_
_entity.id
_entity.type
_entity.pdbx_description
1 polymer ?
#
loop_
_entity_poly.entity_id
_entity_poly.type
_entity_poly.pdbx_seq_one_letter_code
_entity_poly.pdbx_strand_id
1 'polypeptide(L)'
;MSNDINTPTVGGKGNYDGGYARFLKAYQEFKGECPRGVSLKIQKSGLRYNLLLQFKQPPTGKRSSKTANLECTPEGVIDGVKKAKLVSEALGTITSASEFWDWYDKTILGKNQIEDNLITYREIFQQLEDEYFAGYNRNTGRKRSRDIVSDLTSYHQSKGVYFDQFPNWDIHPTWEGFKAMLYTPLQNGEQLVGSKTFKERYYILKAIAKKSPNKDHLLKQLEPINPKQTRFTVKQRIGINAFKDWWFNTKQEAYTIRNSQHQSSRHSCLWVTGMTVMYGLRPTEIAAAVNLTKRYVTDDGVIIKALSD
;
A
#
# COMPACT_ATOMS: atom_id res chain seq x y z
N MET A 1 32.62 47.28 -2.49
CA MET A 1 31.55 46.52 -3.17
C MET A 1 31.43 45.17 -2.48
N SER A 2 30.35 44.93 -1.74
CA SER A 2 29.93 43.59 -1.32
C SER A 2 28.48 43.44 -1.76
N ASN A 3 28.24 42.59 -2.76
CA ASN A 3 26.91 42.27 -3.27
C ASN A 3 26.31 41.17 -2.39
N ASP A 4 25.92 41.52 -1.17
CA ASP A 4 25.02 40.66 -0.38
C ASP A 4 23.59 40.88 -0.88
N ILE A 5 23.20 40.09 -1.88
CA ILE A 5 21.81 39.95 -2.27
C ILE A 5 21.15 39.17 -1.12
N ASN A 6 20.54 39.90 -0.19
CA ASN A 6 19.65 39.35 0.84
C ASN A 6 18.49 38.61 0.15
N THR A 7 18.68 37.33 -0.17
CA THR A 7 17.66 36.49 -0.78
C THR A 7 16.56 36.24 0.26
N PRO A 8 15.34 36.77 0.08
CA PRO A 8 14.30 36.62 1.08
C PRO A 8 13.86 35.17 1.22
N THR A 9 13.61 34.73 2.46
CA THR A 9 13.05 33.41 2.74
C THR A 9 11.56 33.41 2.40
N VAL A 10 11.18 32.60 1.41
CA VAL A 10 9.81 32.50 0.91
C VAL A 10 9.08 31.38 1.64
N GLY A 11 7.86 31.62 2.13
CA GLY A 11 7.24 30.80 3.19
C GLY A 11 6.19 29.77 2.77
N GLY A 12 6.36 29.06 1.65
CA GLY A 12 5.56 27.88 1.28
C GLY A 12 6.35 26.58 1.53
N LYS A 13 5.68 25.41 1.57
CA LYS A 13 6.37 24.11 1.69
C LYS A 13 7.24 23.88 0.44
N GLY A 14 8.53 24.15 0.53
CA GLY A 14 9.51 23.81 -0.51
C GLY A 14 10.92 24.29 -0.15
N ASN A 15 11.91 23.43 -0.39
CA ASN A 15 13.34 23.78 -0.34
C ASN A 15 13.74 24.46 -1.65
N TYR A 16 14.64 25.46 -1.61
CA TYR A 16 15.07 26.13 -2.83
C TYR A 16 16.56 26.46 -2.85
N ASP A 17 17.29 25.80 -3.75
CA ASP A 17 18.42 26.40 -4.45
C ASP A 17 17.91 27.01 -5.77
N GLY A 18 17.95 28.34 -5.90
CA GLY A 18 17.58 29.10 -7.12
C GLY A 18 16.11 29.56 -7.28
N GLY A 19 15.25 29.38 -6.27
CA GLY A 19 13.78 29.47 -6.41
C GLY A 19 13.16 30.88 -6.51
N TYR A 20 13.69 31.90 -5.84
CA TYR A 20 13.01 33.21 -5.74
C TYR A 20 12.97 33.98 -7.08
N ALA A 21 14.07 33.98 -7.83
CA ALA A 21 14.13 34.66 -9.13
C ALA A 21 13.18 34.03 -10.17
N ARG A 22 13.09 32.69 -10.18
CA ARG A 22 12.15 31.96 -11.05
C ARG A 22 10.70 32.20 -10.66
N PHE A 23 10.40 32.18 -9.36
CA PHE A 23 9.08 32.56 -8.84
C PHE A 23 8.69 33.98 -9.24
N LEU A 24 9.57 34.97 -9.04
CA LEU A 24 9.29 36.35 -9.41
C LEU A 24 9.08 36.51 -10.91
N LYS A 25 9.88 35.84 -11.74
CA LYS A 25 9.71 35.84 -13.20
C LYS A 25 8.33 35.30 -13.59
N ALA A 26 7.96 34.12 -13.09
CA ALA A 26 6.64 33.53 -13.32
C ALA A 26 5.52 34.45 -12.82
N TYR A 27 5.67 35.08 -11.66
CA TYR A 27 4.69 36.04 -11.15
C TYR A 27 4.50 37.23 -12.11
N GLN A 28 5.57 37.80 -12.65
CA GLN A 28 5.46 38.92 -13.59
C GLN A 28 4.81 38.51 -14.91
N GLU A 29 5.12 37.31 -15.41
CA GLU A 29 4.58 36.75 -16.65
C GLU A 29 3.08 36.45 -16.51
N PHE A 30 2.68 35.71 -15.46
CA PHE A 30 1.33 35.17 -15.35
C PHE A 30 0.34 36.06 -14.58
N LYS A 31 0.78 37.05 -13.79
CA LYS A 31 -0.15 37.93 -13.05
C LYS A 31 -1.14 38.67 -13.97
N GLY A 32 -0.74 38.94 -15.22
CA GLY A 32 -1.56 39.62 -16.23
C GLY A 32 -2.72 38.77 -16.73
N GLU A 33 -2.65 37.45 -16.57
CA GLU A 33 -3.71 36.52 -16.95
C GLU A 33 -4.85 36.44 -15.92
N CYS A 34 -4.72 37.14 -14.78
CA CYS A 34 -5.79 37.24 -13.80
C CYS A 34 -6.97 38.04 -14.39
N PRO A 35 -8.22 37.59 -14.14
CA PRO A 35 -9.40 38.28 -14.64
C PRO A 35 -9.57 39.67 -14.00
N ARG A 36 -10.27 40.57 -14.70
CA ARG A 36 -10.47 41.94 -14.23
C ARG A 36 -11.23 41.96 -12.90
N GLY A 37 -10.59 42.51 -11.86
CA GLY A 37 -11.18 42.63 -10.52
C GLY A 37 -10.65 41.63 -9.48
N VAL A 38 -9.91 40.59 -9.92
CA VAL A 38 -9.19 39.65 -9.06
C VAL A 38 -7.73 39.65 -9.47
N SER A 39 -6.80 39.75 -8.51
CA SER A 39 -5.37 39.78 -8.81
C SER A 39 -4.56 38.98 -7.81
N LEU A 40 -3.45 38.41 -8.25
CA LEU A 40 -2.45 37.87 -7.32
C LEU A 40 -1.73 39.02 -6.60
N LYS A 41 -1.42 38.81 -5.33
CA LYS A 41 -0.65 39.74 -4.51
C LYS A 41 0.36 38.99 -3.68
N ILE A 42 1.61 39.40 -3.81
CA ILE A 42 2.68 38.98 -2.91
C ILE A 42 2.62 39.88 -1.67
N GLN A 43 2.51 39.29 -0.49
CA GLN A 43 2.52 40.02 0.78
C GLN A 43 3.59 39.47 1.71
N LYS A 44 4.43 40.36 2.25
CA LYS A 44 5.41 40.04 3.28
C LYS A 44 4.72 40.00 4.64
N SER A 45 4.95 38.94 5.40
CA SER A 45 4.52 38.77 6.79
C SER A 45 5.71 38.29 7.62
N GLY A 46 6.32 39.21 8.38
CA GLY A 46 7.59 38.95 9.07
C GLY A 46 8.71 38.64 8.08
N LEU A 47 9.37 37.49 8.27
CA LEU A 47 10.44 37.01 7.40
C LEU A 47 9.95 36.26 6.16
N ARG A 48 8.63 36.07 5.97
CA ARG A 48 8.06 35.22 4.92
C ARG A 48 7.27 36.01 3.89
N TYR A 49 7.29 35.54 2.64
CA TYR A 49 6.44 36.02 1.56
C TYR A 49 5.30 35.02 1.31
N ASN A 50 4.08 35.54 1.20
CA ASN A 50 2.86 34.79 0.91
C ASN A 50 2.28 35.23 -0.44
N LEU A 51 1.79 34.27 -1.22
CA LEU A 51 1.02 34.52 -2.43
C LEU A 51 -0.48 34.47 -2.09
N LEU A 52 -1.17 35.60 -2.29
CA LEU A 52 -2.56 35.80 -1.90
C LEU A 52 -3.41 36.20 -3.12
N LEU A 53 -4.73 35.99 -3.03
CA LEU A 53 -5.69 36.57 -3.96
C LEU A 53 -6.21 37.90 -3.43
N GLN A 54 -6.37 38.89 -4.30
CA GLN A 54 -6.87 40.21 -3.95
C GLN A 54 -8.07 40.58 -4.82
N PHE A 55 -9.23 40.78 -4.21
CA PHE A 55 -10.48 41.10 -4.89
C PHE A 55 -11.41 41.92 -3.98
N LYS A 56 -12.49 42.48 -4.54
CA LYS A 56 -13.54 43.17 -3.77
C LYS A 56 -14.43 42.16 -3.07
N GLN A 57 -14.56 42.28 -1.74
CA GLN A 57 -15.40 41.35 -0.99
C GLN A 57 -16.89 41.60 -1.25
N PRO A 58 -17.71 40.55 -1.45
CA PRO A 58 -19.17 40.70 -1.62
C PRO A 58 -19.89 41.47 -0.51
N PRO A 59 -19.62 41.26 0.80
CA PRO A 59 -20.36 41.94 1.86
C PRO A 59 -19.96 43.41 2.08
N THR A 60 -18.78 43.83 1.65
CA THR A 60 -18.24 45.17 2.00
C THR A 60 -17.85 46.03 0.81
N GLY A 61 -17.77 45.47 -0.40
CA GLY A 61 -17.25 46.14 -1.60
C GLY A 61 -15.77 46.54 -1.51
N LYS A 62 -15.12 46.33 -0.36
CA LYS A 62 -13.74 46.73 -0.11
C LYS A 62 -12.78 45.71 -0.71
N ARG A 63 -11.74 46.21 -1.37
CA ARG A 63 -10.68 45.37 -1.93
C ARG A 63 -9.77 44.88 -0.80
N SER A 64 -9.65 43.57 -0.65
CA SER A 64 -8.86 42.95 0.42
C SER A 64 -8.03 41.78 -0.12
N SER A 65 -6.97 41.41 0.59
CA SER A 65 -6.13 40.24 0.26
C SER A 65 -6.54 39.05 1.11
N LYS A 66 -6.69 37.88 0.50
CA LYS A 66 -7.16 36.64 1.12
C LYS A 66 -6.22 35.49 0.79
N THR A 67 -6.01 34.61 1.77
CA THR A 67 -5.28 33.35 1.56
C THR A 67 -6.00 32.49 0.53
N ALA A 68 -5.23 31.72 -0.22
CA ALA A 68 -5.70 30.79 -1.25
C ALA A 68 -4.94 29.45 -1.22
N ASN A 69 -4.25 29.17 -0.10
CA ASN A 69 -3.39 27.99 0.08
C ASN A 69 -2.41 27.79 -1.09
N LEU A 70 -1.70 28.86 -1.45
CA LEU A 70 -0.76 28.87 -2.58
C LEU A 70 0.68 28.82 -2.08
N GLU A 71 1.49 28.02 -2.76
CA GLU A 71 2.94 28.03 -2.59
C GLU A 71 3.56 29.16 -3.44
N CYS A 72 4.65 29.74 -2.96
CA CYS A 72 5.37 30.77 -3.69
C CYS A 72 6.40 30.13 -4.63
N THR A 73 5.90 29.31 -5.56
CA THR A 73 6.61 28.64 -6.65
C THR A 73 6.04 29.09 -8.01
N PRO A 74 6.75 28.86 -9.13
CA PRO A 74 6.16 29.06 -10.45
C PRO A 74 4.83 28.32 -10.63
N GLU A 75 4.73 27.07 -10.15
CA GLU A 75 3.51 26.26 -10.20
C GLU A 75 2.40 26.87 -9.33
N GLY A 76 2.75 27.40 -8.15
CA GLY A 76 1.82 28.10 -7.28
C GLY A 76 1.31 29.42 -7.86
N VAL A 77 2.07 30.10 -8.71
CA VAL A 77 1.57 31.25 -9.49
C VAL A 77 0.52 30.79 -10.50
N ILE A 78 0.79 29.71 -11.25
CA ILE A 78 -0.15 29.16 -12.23
C ILE A 78 -1.45 28.69 -11.55
N ASP A 79 -1.34 27.98 -10.42
CA ASP A 79 -2.51 27.61 -9.60
C ASP A 79 -3.26 28.84 -9.09
N GLY A 80 -2.53 29.87 -8.67
CA GLY A 80 -3.09 31.16 -8.28
C GLY A 80 -3.93 31.82 -9.37
N VAL A 81 -3.47 31.81 -10.62
CA VAL A 81 -4.23 32.34 -11.76
C VAL A 81 -5.52 31.53 -12.00
N LYS A 82 -5.44 30.19 -11.92
CA LYS A 82 -6.63 29.33 -12.05
C LYS A 82 -7.66 29.64 -10.96
N LYS A 83 -7.23 29.74 -9.71
CA LYS A 83 -8.11 30.13 -8.59
C LYS A 83 -8.66 31.55 -8.75
N ALA A 84 -7.88 32.49 -9.30
CA ALA A 84 -8.37 33.84 -9.58
C ALA A 84 -9.52 33.84 -10.61
N LYS A 85 -9.45 33.00 -11.65
CA LYS A 85 -10.54 32.80 -12.62
C LYS A 85 -11.80 32.29 -11.96
N LEU A 86 -11.70 31.23 -11.14
CA LEU A 86 -12.83 30.69 -10.37
C LEU A 86 -13.45 31.73 -9.45
N VAL A 87 -12.63 32.51 -8.73
CA VAL A 87 -13.14 33.58 -7.85
C VAL A 87 -13.86 34.65 -8.65
N SER A 88 -13.37 35.02 -9.83
CA SER A 88 -14.05 36.02 -10.68
C SER A 88 -15.40 35.53 -11.18
N GLU A 89 -15.52 34.25 -11.55
CA GLU A 89 -16.79 33.63 -11.93
C GLU A 89 -17.76 33.62 -10.76
N ALA A 90 -17.31 33.14 -9.59
CA ALA A 90 -18.14 33.08 -8.39
C ALA A 90 -18.61 34.46 -7.90
N LEU A 91 -17.78 35.50 -8.03
CA LEU A 91 -18.20 36.88 -7.73
C LEU A 91 -19.30 37.40 -8.68
N GLY A 92 -19.43 36.83 -9.88
CA GLY A 92 -20.48 37.17 -10.83
C GLY A 92 -21.76 36.35 -10.66
N THR A 93 -21.67 35.13 -10.10
CA THR A 93 -22.80 34.20 -10.00
C THR A 93 -23.39 34.10 -8.59
N ILE A 94 -22.57 34.15 -7.55
CA ILE A 94 -23.00 33.99 -6.16
C ILE A 94 -23.37 35.35 -5.60
N THR A 95 -24.65 35.54 -5.29
CA THR A 95 -25.19 36.81 -4.78
C THR A 95 -25.17 36.90 -3.26
N SER A 96 -25.18 35.75 -2.56
CA SER A 96 -25.13 35.71 -1.10
C SER A 96 -23.68 35.73 -0.58
N ALA A 97 -23.41 36.62 0.37
CA ALA A 97 -22.08 36.75 0.98
C ALA A 97 -21.69 35.50 1.79
N SER A 98 -22.63 34.87 2.49
CA SER A 98 -22.35 33.64 3.25
C SER A 98 -22.03 32.48 2.32
N GLU A 99 -22.85 32.31 1.28
CA GLU A 99 -22.66 31.27 0.26
C GLU A 99 -21.32 31.43 -0.47
N PHE A 100 -20.91 32.68 -0.77
CA PHE A 100 -19.61 32.94 -1.38
C PHE A 100 -18.46 32.51 -0.46
N TRP A 101 -18.52 32.79 0.84
CA TRP A 101 -17.45 32.42 1.76
C TRP A 101 -17.42 30.92 2.03
N ASP A 102 -18.57 30.26 2.09
CA ASP A 102 -18.65 28.79 2.20
C ASP A 102 -18.05 28.13 0.95
N TRP A 103 -18.40 28.63 -0.24
CA TRP A 103 -17.79 28.21 -1.50
C TRP A 103 -16.28 28.48 -1.55
N TYR A 104 -15.83 29.65 -1.07
CA TYR A 104 -14.42 30.03 -1.06
C TYR A 104 -13.60 29.12 -0.13
N ASP A 105 -14.10 28.85 1.07
CA ASP A 105 -13.47 27.93 2.02
C ASP A 105 -13.38 26.52 1.42
N LYS A 106 -14.44 26.01 0.76
CA LYS A 106 -14.47 24.68 0.13
C LYS A 106 -13.59 24.56 -1.11
N THR A 107 -13.71 25.50 -2.04
CA THR A 107 -13.17 25.37 -3.41
C THR A 107 -11.78 25.99 -3.53
N ILE A 108 -11.54 27.12 -2.86
CA ILE A 108 -10.28 27.87 -2.99
C ILE A 108 -9.29 27.49 -1.89
N LEU A 109 -9.75 27.37 -0.64
CA LEU A 109 -8.90 26.96 0.48
C LEU A 109 -8.82 25.45 0.66
N GLY A 110 -9.75 24.68 0.11
CA GLY A 110 -9.84 23.24 0.34
C GLY A 110 -10.22 22.87 1.78
N LYS A 111 -10.76 23.81 2.56
CA LYS A 111 -11.31 23.52 3.88
C LYS A 111 -12.60 22.71 3.70
N ASN A 112 -12.80 21.68 4.52
CA ASN A 112 -13.99 20.82 4.45
C ASN A 112 -14.13 20.04 3.12
N GLN A 113 -13.04 19.80 2.38
CA GLN A 113 -12.97 18.58 1.57
C GLN A 113 -12.78 17.40 2.52
N ILE A 114 -13.85 17.05 3.24
CA ILE A 114 -14.08 15.65 3.56
C ILE A 114 -14.24 15.02 2.17
N GLU A 115 -13.26 14.23 1.72
CA GLU A 115 -13.43 13.40 0.53
C GLU A 115 -14.65 12.52 0.80
N ASP A 116 -15.79 12.96 0.29
CA ASP A 116 -17.11 12.35 0.44
C ASP A 116 -17.22 11.13 -0.50
N ASN A 117 -16.21 10.27 -0.43
CA ASN A 117 -16.19 8.93 -1.00
C ASN A 117 -15.88 8.00 0.18
N LEU A 118 -16.84 7.85 1.06
CA LEU A 118 -16.70 7.10 2.30
C LEU A 118 -16.75 5.59 2.03
N ILE A 119 -15.83 5.05 1.21
CA ILE A 119 -15.71 3.59 1.12
C ILE A 119 -15.13 3.07 2.44
N THR A 120 -15.78 2.05 2.98
CA THR A 120 -15.42 1.39 4.23
C THR A 120 -14.34 0.34 3.99
N TYR A 121 -13.70 -0.11 5.08
CA TYR A 121 -12.84 -1.30 4.99
C TYR A 121 -13.59 -2.51 4.43
N ARG A 122 -14.86 -2.71 4.80
CA ARG A 122 -15.71 -3.80 4.31
C ARG A 122 -15.79 -3.81 2.78
N GLU A 123 -16.06 -2.66 2.17
CA GLU A 123 -16.15 -2.54 0.71
C GLU A 123 -14.79 -2.77 0.03
N ILE A 124 -13.71 -2.25 0.61
CA ILE A 124 -12.36 -2.49 0.09
C ILE A 124 -11.97 -3.96 0.18
N PHE A 125 -12.27 -4.63 1.29
CA PHE A 125 -11.97 -6.05 1.49
C PHE A 125 -12.74 -6.90 0.49
N GLN A 126 -14.01 -6.57 0.25
CA GLN A 126 -14.82 -7.23 -0.79
C GLN A 126 -14.19 -7.06 -2.18
N GLN A 127 -13.77 -5.84 -2.55
CA GLN A 127 -13.07 -5.62 -3.83
C GLN A 127 -11.79 -6.44 -3.95
N LEU A 128 -10.97 -6.49 -2.88
CA LEU A 128 -9.73 -7.26 -2.86
C LEU A 128 -9.97 -8.78 -2.88
N GLU A 129 -11.10 -9.23 -2.36
CA GLU A 129 -11.56 -10.61 -2.45
C GLU A 129 -12.00 -10.96 -3.86
N ASP A 130 -12.84 -10.13 -4.47
CA ASP A 130 -13.33 -10.33 -5.84
C ASP A 130 -12.18 -10.36 -6.84
N GLU A 131 -11.19 -9.48 -6.69
CA GLU A 131 -9.95 -9.51 -7.48
C GLU A 131 -9.17 -10.80 -7.30
N TYR A 132 -9.15 -11.35 -6.08
CA TYR A 132 -8.46 -12.62 -5.82
C TYR A 132 -9.16 -13.78 -6.56
N PHE A 133 -10.49 -13.91 -6.46
CA PHE A 133 -11.24 -14.99 -7.07
C PHE A 133 -11.46 -14.83 -8.58
N ALA A 134 -11.35 -13.62 -9.12
CA ALA A 134 -11.28 -13.39 -10.56
C ALA A 134 -10.00 -13.96 -11.19
N GLY A 135 -8.96 -14.19 -10.37
CA GLY A 135 -7.66 -14.70 -10.83
C GLY A 135 -7.58 -16.23 -10.95
N TYR A 136 -6.37 -16.69 -11.29
CA TYR A 136 -6.04 -18.09 -11.50
C TYR A 136 -5.07 -18.60 -10.44
N ASN A 137 -5.21 -19.85 -10.01
CA ASN A 137 -4.27 -20.50 -9.12
C ASN A 137 -2.89 -20.56 -9.78
N ARG A 138 -1.87 -20.02 -9.10
CA ARG A 138 -0.53 -19.86 -9.67
C ARG A 138 0.13 -21.19 -10.05
N ASN A 139 -0.15 -22.25 -9.30
CA ASN A 139 0.54 -23.53 -9.47
C ASN A 139 -0.18 -24.44 -10.46
N THR A 140 -1.52 -24.40 -10.50
CA THR A 140 -2.32 -25.31 -11.34
C THR A 140 -2.86 -24.63 -12.60
N GLY A 141 -2.82 -23.30 -12.69
CA GLY A 141 -3.44 -22.54 -13.78
C GLY A 141 -4.97 -22.56 -13.78
N ARG A 142 -5.61 -23.29 -12.84
CA ARG A 142 -7.07 -23.36 -12.70
C ARG A 142 -7.65 -22.03 -12.24
N LYS A 143 -8.81 -21.62 -12.77
CA LYS A 143 -9.57 -20.45 -12.27
C LYS A 143 -9.95 -20.67 -10.80
N ARG A 144 -9.69 -19.68 -9.94
CA ARG A 144 -10.01 -19.79 -8.50
C ARG A 144 -11.53 -19.79 -8.29
N SER A 145 -12.00 -20.48 -7.25
CA SER A 145 -13.42 -20.51 -6.87
C SER A 145 -13.61 -20.41 -5.37
N ARG A 146 -14.72 -19.80 -4.95
CA ARG A 146 -15.17 -19.78 -3.56
C ARG A 146 -15.68 -21.15 -3.08
N ASP A 147 -16.06 -22.03 -4.00
CA ASP A 147 -16.54 -23.38 -3.66
C ASP A 147 -15.40 -24.36 -3.36
N ILE A 148 -14.15 -23.95 -3.56
CA ILE A 148 -12.98 -24.81 -3.39
C ILE A 148 -12.27 -24.44 -2.08
N VAL A 149 -12.30 -25.38 -1.13
CA VAL A 149 -11.72 -25.23 0.22
C VAL A 149 -10.25 -24.78 0.18
N SER A 150 -9.46 -25.29 -0.76
CA SER A 150 -8.04 -24.91 -0.90
C SER A 150 -7.86 -23.45 -1.33
N ASP A 151 -8.74 -22.93 -2.21
CA ASP A 151 -8.69 -21.54 -2.65
C ASP A 151 -9.14 -20.61 -1.52
N LEU A 152 -10.21 -20.95 -0.80
CA LEU A 152 -10.66 -20.24 0.41
C LEU A 152 -9.56 -20.17 1.47
N THR A 153 -8.92 -21.30 1.76
CA THR A 153 -7.84 -21.37 2.75
C THR A 153 -6.66 -20.49 2.34
N SER A 154 -6.29 -20.53 1.07
CA SER A 154 -5.19 -19.72 0.52
C SER A 154 -5.52 -18.21 0.57
N TYR A 155 -6.76 -17.83 0.25
CA TYR A 155 -7.23 -16.46 0.39
C TYR A 155 -7.16 -15.99 1.85
N HIS A 156 -7.75 -16.76 2.76
CA HIS A 156 -7.79 -16.42 4.17
C HIS A 156 -6.38 -16.26 4.76
N GLN A 157 -5.47 -17.20 4.50
CA GLN A 157 -4.09 -17.13 4.99
C GLN A 157 -3.29 -15.96 4.42
N SER A 158 -3.57 -15.55 3.17
CA SER A 158 -2.80 -14.47 2.51
C SER A 158 -3.38 -13.07 2.75
N LYS A 159 -4.68 -12.96 3.01
CA LYS A 159 -5.41 -11.69 3.13
C LYS A 159 -6.32 -11.66 4.35
N GLY A 160 -7.21 -12.64 4.50
CA GLY A 160 -8.25 -12.67 5.56
C GLY A 160 -7.69 -12.46 6.97
N VAL A 161 -6.63 -13.19 7.34
CA VAL A 161 -5.95 -13.05 8.65
C VAL A 161 -5.49 -11.61 8.94
N TYR A 162 -5.19 -10.82 7.90
CA TYR A 162 -4.82 -9.42 8.03
C TYR A 162 -6.01 -8.48 8.10
N PHE A 163 -7.13 -8.83 7.45
CA PHE A 163 -8.38 -8.07 7.50
C PHE A 163 -9.06 -8.21 8.87
N ASP A 164 -8.97 -9.39 9.49
CA ASP A 164 -9.50 -9.66 10.83
C ASP A 164 -8.79 -8.86 11.94
N GLN A 165 -7.63 -8.27 11.66
CA GLN A 165 -6.91 -7.40 12.59
C GLN A 165 -7.53 -5.99 12.68
N PHE A 166 -8.47 -5.64 11.79
CA PHE A 166 -9.22 -4.39 11.88
C PHE A 166 -10.44 -4.57 12.79
N PRO A 167 -10.57 -3.80 13.89
CA PRO A 167 -11.62 -4.00 14.88
C PRO A 167 -13.02 -3.59 14.40
N ASN A 168 -13.08 -2.71 13.40
CA ASN A 168 -14.33 -2.26 12.80
C ASN A 168 -14.13 -2.15 11.28
N TRP A 169 -14.95 -2.86 10.51
CA TRP A 169 -14.88 -2.85 9.05
C TRP A 169 -15.79 -1.79 8.43
N ASP A 170 -16.69 -1.20 9.21
CA ASP A 170 -17.68 -0.21 8.76
C ASP A 170 -17.16 1.23 8.87
N ILE A 171 -15.89 1.40 9.24
CA ILE A 171 -15.19 2.69 9.22
C ILE A 171 -14.30 2.81 7.97
N HIS A 172 -13.95 4.04 7.64
CA HIS A 172 -13.08 4.36 6.51
C HIS A 172 -11.60 4.15 6.86
N PRO A 173 -10.75 3.86 5.85
CA PRO A 173 -9.31 3.82 6.04
C PRO A 173 -8.73 5.13 6.55
N THR A 174 -8.07 5.07 7.71
CA THR A 174 -7.35 6.19 8.31
C THR A 174 -5.89 5.80 8.56
N TRP A 175 -5.04 6.82 8.66
CA TRP A 175 -3.63 6.59 9.00
C TRP A 175 -3.47 5.94 10.38
N GLU A 176 -4.28 6.34 11.37
CA GLU A 176 -4.22 5.73 12.72
C GLU A 176 -4.60 4.25 12.69
N GLY A 177 -5.61 3.87 11.90
CA GLY A 177 -5.96 2.46 11.69
C GLY A 177 -4.83 1.67 11.03
N PHE A 178 -4.19 2.25 10.02
CA PHE A 178 -3.03 1.65 9.35
C PHE A 178 -1.85 1.47 10.30
N LYS A 179 -1.56 2.49 11.11
CA LYS A 179 -0.48 2.46 12.09
C LYS A 179 -0.72 1.40 13.16
N ALA A 180 -1.95 1.31 13.67
CA ALA A 180 -2.34 0.28 14.63
C ALA A 180 -2.11 -1.12 14.04
N MET A 181 -2.62 -1.40 12.84
CA MET A 181 -2.44 -2.70 12.19
C MET A 181 -0.96 -3.00 11.89
N LEU A 182 -0.22 -2.04 11.34
CA LEU A 182 1.19 -2.20 10.95
C LEU A 182 2.08 -2.53 12.14
N TYR A 183 1.87 -1.85 13.27
CA TYR A 183 2.74 -1.91 14.46
C TYR A 183 2.20 -2.75 15.61
N THR A 184 1.08 -3.46 15.43
CA THR A 184 0.57 -4.39 16.45
C THR A 184 1.63 -5.45 16.80
N PRO A 185 2.03 -5.64 18.07
CA PRO A 185 3.05 -6.61 18.45
C PRO A 185 2.73 -8.04 18.00
N LEU A 186 3.78 -8.85 17.79
CA LEU A 186 3.60 -10.28 17.51
C LEU A 186 3.26 -11.02 18.81
N GLN A 187 2.30 -11.95 18.75
CA GLN A 187 1.87 -12.73 19.93
C GLN A 187 2.99 -13.60 20.51
N ASN A 188 3.93 -14.03 19.69
CA ASN A 188 5.07 -14.84 20.11
C ASN A 188 6.20 -14.02 20.77
N GLY A 189 6.01 -12.71 20.97
CA GLY A 189 6.99 -11.82 21.58
C GLY A 189 8.20 -11.47 20.69
N GLU A 190 8.25 -11.97 19.44
CA GLU A 190 9.32 -11.63 18.52
C GLU A 190 9.25 -10.16 18.07
N GLN A 191 10.41 -9.62 17.68
CA GLN A 191 10.48 -8.25 17.16
C GLN A 191 9.73 -8.15 15.82
N LEU A 192 8.71 -7.29 15.81
CA LEU A 192 7.87 -7.07 14.64
C LEU A 192 8.63 -6.47 13.45
N VAL A 193 9.36 -5.36 13.66
CA VAL A 193 10.05 -4.67 12.56
C VAL A 193 11.14 -5.55 11.97
N GLY A 194 11.09 -5.73 10.64
CA GLY A 194 11.99 -6.62 9.90
C GLY A 194 11.51 -8.08 9.82
N SER A 195 10.40 -8.44 10.47
CA SER A 195 9.78 -9.77 10.33
C SER A 195 9.07 -9.94 8.98
N LYS A 196 8.73 -11.19 8.63
CA LYS A 196 7.87 -11.50 7.49
C LYS A 196 6.48 -10.86 7.65
N THR A 197 5.89 -10.93 8.84
CA THR A 197 4.57 -10.37 9.14
C THR A 197 4.53 -8.86 8.93
N PHE A 198 5.56 -8.12 9.34
CA PHE A 198 5.63 -6.68 9.10
C PHE A 198 5.66 -6.34 7.61
N LYS A 199 6.46 -7.08 6.82
CA LYS A 199 6.49 -6.96 5.36
C LYS A 199 5.11 -7.22 4.76
N GLU A 200 4.44 -8.30 5.16
CA GLU A 200 3.14 -8.68 4.62
C GLU A 200 2.05 -7.66 4.98
N ARG A 201 1.98 -7.23 6.25
CA ARG A 201 1.10 -6.14 6.69
C ARG A 201 1.28 -4.87 5.85
N TYR A 202 2.52 -4.46 5.62
CA TYR A 202 2.81 -3.29 4.78
C TYR A 202 2.20 -3.40 3.38
N TYR A 203 2.39 -4.54 2.70
CA TYR A 203 1.85 -4.71 1.34
C TYR A 203 0.32 -4.85 1.32
N ILE A 204 -0.27 -5.42 2.37
CA ILE A 204 -1.73 -5.44 2.54
C ILE A 204 -2.27 -4.02 2.72
N LEU A 205 -1.67 -3.22 3.61
CA LEU A 205 -2.04 -1.81 3.81
C LEU A 205 -1.87 -1.00 2.52
N LYS A 206 -0.79 -1.25 1.77
CA LYS A 206 -0.60 -0.62 0.46
C LYS A 206 -1.69 -1.00 -0.55
N ALA A 207 -2.17 -2.24 -0.52
CA ALA A 207 -3.29 -2.67 -1.38
C ALA A 207 -4.60 -2.01 -0.96
N ILE A 208 -4.88 -1.92 0.34
CA ILE A 208 -6.06 -1.22 0.89
C ILE A 208 -6.02 0.27 0.52
N ALA A 209 -4.88 0.94 0.72
CA ALA A 209 -4.72 2.36 0.39
C ALA A 209 -4.97 2.67 -1.09
N LYS A 210 -4.54 1.79 -2.01
CA LYS A 210 -4.78 1.97 -3.45
C LYS A 210 -6.26 1.94 -3.83
N LYS A 211 -7.09 1.26 -3.04
CA LYS A 211 -8.53 1.20 -3.24
C LYS A 211 -9.26 2.34 -2.52
N SER A 212 -8.65 2.89 -1.48
CA SER A 212 -9.19 4.01 -0.73
C SER A 212 -9.19 5.31 -1.56
N PRO A 213 -10.22 6.16 -1.43
CA PRO A 213 -10.26 7.47 -2.08
C PRO A 213 -9.14 8.40 -1.59
N ASN A 214 -8.80 8.33 -0.29
CA ASN A 214 -7.66 9.05 0.30
C ASN A 214 -6.28 8.41 -0.01
N LYS A 215 -6.16 7.69 -1.13
CA LYS A 215 -4.96 6.93 -1.53
C LYS A 215 -3.68 7.77 -1.43
N ASP A 216 -3.72 9.03 -1.89
CA ASP A 216 -2.51 9.85 -2.02
C ASP A 216 -1.98 10.21 -0.64
N HIS A 217 -2.87 10.49 0.31
CA HIS A 217 -2.52 10.71 1.70
C HIS A 217 -1.96 9.44 2.34
N LEU A 218 -2.66 8.30 2.25
CA LEU A 218 -2.24 7.05 2.88
C LEU A 218 -0.94 6.50 2.30
N LEU A 219 -0.77 6.55 0.97
CA LEU A 219 0.43 6.06 0.31
C LEU A 219 1.65 6.92 0.65
N LYS A 220 1.49 8.24 0.74
CA LYS A 220 2.56 9.16 1.17
C LYS A 220 3.05 8.87 2.60
N GLN A 221 2.15 8.45 3.49
CA GLN A 221 2.51 8.03 4.85
C GLN A 221 3.22 6.66 4.88
N LEU A 222 2.88 5.77 3.95
CA LEU A 222 3.52 4.44 3.81
C LEU A 222 4.89 4.50 3.12
N GLU A 223 5.13 5.47 2.23
CA GLU A 223 6.37 5.59 1.45
C GLU A 223 7.68 5.60 2.28
N PRO A 224 7.81 6.36 3.38
CA PRO A 224 9.05 6.39 4.16
C PRO A 224 9.34 5.09 4.95
N ILE A 225 8.36 4.19 5.08
CA ILE A 225 8.54 2.95 5.84
C ILE A 225 9.28 1.93 4.98
N ASN A 226 10.37 1.36 5.51
CA ASN A 226 11.10 0.27 4.86
C ASN A 226 10.46 -1.09 5.22
N PRO A 227 9.80 -1.79 4.28
CA PRO A 227 9.14 -3.07 4.56
C PRO A 227 10.06 -4.28 4.39
N LYS A 228 11.36 -4.08 4.14
CA LYS A 228 12.28 -5.18 3.87
C LYS A 228 12.36 -6.12 5.07
N GLN A 229 12.14 -7.41 4.82
CA GLN A 229 12.41 -8.44 5.81
C GLN A 229 13.91 -8.53 6.05
N THR A 230 14.34 -8.33 7.29
CA THR A 230 15.73 -8.46 7.74
C THR A 230 15.90 -9.56 8.78
N ARG A 231 14.79 -10.04 9.35
CA ARG A 231 14.77 -11.11 10.35
C ARG A 231 14.12 -12.34 9.74
N PHE A 232 14.83 -13.44 9.82
CA PHE A 232 14.39 -14.73 9.31
C PHE A 232 14.35 -15.71 10.46
N THR A 233 13.29 -16.53 10.50
CA THR A 233 13.22 -17.65 11.43
C THR A 233 14.44 -18.54 11.22
N VAL A 234 15.08 -18.92 12.32
CA VAL A 234 16.18 -19.88 12.28
C VAL A 234 15.62 -21.20 11.76
N LYS A 235 16.15 -21.67 10.63
CA LYS A 235 15.73 -22.95 10.07
C LYS A 235 16.08 -24.05 11.06
N GLN A 236 15.08 -24.82 11.47
CA GLN A 236 15.29 -26.06 12.20
C GLN A 236 16.07 -27.04 11.32
N ARG A 237 16.98 -27.79 11.95
CA ARG A 237 17.79 -28.81 11.29
C ARG A 237 17.79 -30.04 12.18
N ILE A 238 17.83 -31.21 11.57
CA ILE A 238 17.98 -32.49 12.26
C ILE A 238 19.31 -33.10 11.84
N GLY A 239 20.08 -33.61 12.80
CA GLY A 239 21.29 -34.38 12.52
C GLY A 239 20.93 -35.74 11.91
N ILE A 240 21.77 -36.26 11.02
CA ILE A 240 21.47 -37.50 10.29
C ILE A 240 21.26 -38.70 11.23
N ASN A 241 21.99 -38.77 12.35
CA ASN A 241 21.82 -39.85 13.33
C ASN A 241 20.48 -39.74 14.06
N ALA A 242 20.14 -38.54 14.56
CA ALA A 242 18.85 -38.28 15.20
C ALA A 242 17.67 -38.56 14.24
N PHE A 243 17.84 -38.23 12.96
CA PHE A 243 16.86 -38.58 11.93
C PHE A 243 16.73 -40.09 11.72
N LYS A 244 17.84 -40.81 11.62
CA LYS A 244 17.85 -42.28 11.45
C LYS A 244 17.13 -42.97 12.62
N ASP A 245 17.46 -42.58 13.84
CA ASP A 245 16.86 -43.16 15.05
C ASP A 245 15.35 -42.88 15.09
N TRP A 246 14.95 -41.64 14.84
CA TRP A 246 13.54 -41.26 14.72
C TRP A 246 12.82 -42.07 13.63
N TRP A 247 13.40 -42.12 12.43
CA TRP A 247 12.79 -42.78 11.27
C TRP A 247 12.60 -44.28 11.51
N PHE A 248 13.60 -44.94 12.11
CA PHE A 248 13.51 -46.37 12.44
C PHE A 248 12.43 -46.63 13.48
N ASN A 249 12.40 -45.85 14.56
CA ASN A 249 11.40 -45.99 15.61
C ASN A 249 9.98 -45.75 15.08
N THR A 250 9.77 -44.66 14.33
CA THR A 250 8.46 -44.35 13.72
C THR A 250 8.04 -45.40 12.69
N LYS A 251 8.98 -46.01 11.96
CA LYS A 251 8.68 -47.13 11.06
C LYS A 251 8.18 -48.35 11.83
N GLN A 252 8.77 -48.67 12.99
CA GLN A 252 8.30 -49.77 13.84
C GLN A 252 6.90 -49.49 14.39
N GLU A 253 6.65 -48.26 14.86
CA GLU A 253 5.33 -47.84 15.32
C GLU A 253 4.26 -47.96 14.21
N ALA A 254 4.61 -47.62 12.96
CA ALA A 254 3.66 -47.73 11.85
C ALA A 254 3.13 -49.16 11.63
N TYR A 255 3.93 -50.19 11.93
CA TYR A 255 3.49 -51.58 11.86
C TYR A 255 2.47 -51.96 12.95
N THR A 256 2.40 -51.21 14.04
CA THR A 256 1.46 -51.46 15.14
C THR A 256 0.07 -50.84 14.92
N ILE A 257 -0.09 -50.02 13.88
CA ILE A 257 -1.35 -49.33 13.57
C ILE A 257 -2.37 -50.32 13.03
N ARG A 258 -3.49 -50.52 13.75
CA ARG A 258 -4.56 -51.47 13.38
C ARG A 258 -5.32 -51.08 12.10
N ASN A 259 -5.48 -49.79 11.85
CA ASN A 259 -6.19 -49.30 10.67
C ASN A 259 -5.25 -49.32 9.45
N SER A 260 -5.56 -50.16 8.47
CA SER A 260 -4.72 -50.36 7.27
C SER A 260 -4.52 -49.09 6.45
N GLN A 261 -5.55 -48.24 6.33
CA GLN A 261 -5.45 -46.97 5.60
C GLN A 261 -4.48 -46.01 6.30
N HIS A 262 -4.57 -45.92 7.64
CA HIS A 262 -3.67 -45.09 8.43
C HIS A 262 -2.24 -45.62 8.40
N GLN A 263 -2.07 -46.95 8.48
CA GLN A 263 -0.77 -47.61 8.34
C GLN A 263 -0.12 -47.30 6.98
N SER A 264 -0.86 -47.49 5.87
CA SER A 264 -0.39 -47.16 4.52
C SER A 264 0.01 -45.70 4.38
N SER A 265 -0.81 -44.79 4.92
CA SER A 265 -0.54 -43.35 4.91
C SER A 265 0.75 -43.02 5.67
N ARG A 266 0.99 -43.66 6.82
CA ARG A 266 2.21 -43.48 7.61
C ARG A 266 3.46 -43.98 6.89
N HIS A 267 3.40 -45.15 6.26
CA HIS A 267 4.52 -45.66 5.46
C HIS A 267 4.84 -44.73 4.28
N SER A 268 3.80 -44.24 3.60
CA SER A 268 3.96 -43.28 2.50
C SER A 268 4.63 -41.99 2.97
N CYS A 269 4.20 -41.42 4.10
CA CYS A 269 4.84 -40.24 4.69
C CYS A 269 6.30 -40.50 5.10
N LEU A 270 6.61 -41.65 5.70
CA LEU A 270 7.97 -42.02 6.08
C LEU A 270 8.89 -42.15 4.87
N TRP A 271 8.38 -42.68 3.77
CA TRP A 271 9.11 -42.78 2.51
C TRP A 271 9.42 -41.39 1.93
N VAL A 272 8.42 -40.52 1.80
CA VAL A 272 8.59 -39.13 1.32
C VAL A 272 9.57 -38.35 2.21
N THR A 273 9.49 -38.55 3.53
CA THR A 273 10.41 -37.89 4.48
C THR A 273 11.85 -38.39 4.29
N GLY A 274 12.03 -39.69 4.10
CA GLY A 274 13.33 -40.28 3.77
C GLY A 274 13.92 -39.67 2.49
N MET A 275 13.13 -39.58 1.42
CA MET A 275 13.57 -38.97 0.17
C MET A 275 13.96 -37.50 0.34
N THR A 276 13.20 -36.74 1.14
CA THR A 276 13.48 -35.33 1.43
C THR A 276 14.82 -35.17 2.15
N VAL A 277 15.13 -36.03 3.13
CA VAL A 277 16.37 -35.92 3.91
C VAL A 277 17.58 -36.46 3.15
N MET A 278 17.44 -37.59 2.44
CA MET A 278 18.55 -38.24 1.75
C MET A 278 18.94 -37.54 0.45
N TYR A 279 17.95 -37.02 -0.30
CA TYR A 279 18.19 -36.42 -1.62
C TYR A 279 17.95 -34.91 -1.66
N GLY A 280 17.46 -34.29 -0.58
CA GLY A 280 17.19 -32.86 -0.54
C GLY A 280 15.99 -32.42 -1.40
N LEU A 281 15.17 -33.37 -1.85
CA LEU A 281 14.01 -33.11 -2.70
C LEU A 281 12.89 -32.45 -1.91
N ARG A 282 12.19 -31.50 -2.53
CA ARG A 282 10.96 -30.93 -1.98
C ARG A 282 9.83 -31.96 -2.10
N PRO A 283 8.88 -32.03 -1.15
CA PRO A 283 7.73 -32.92 -1.26
C PRO A 283 6.95 -32.80 -2.58
N THR A 284 6.87 -31.59 -3.14
CA THR A 284 6.24 -31.34 -4.44
C THR A 284 7.02 -31.93 -5.62
N GLU A 285 8.35 -31.98 -5.54
CA GLU A 285 9.19 -32.60 -6.57
C GLU A 285 9.02 -34.12 -6.53
N ILE A 286 8.95 -34.70 -5.33
CA ILE A 286 8.65 -36.11 -5.12
C ILE A 286 7.27 -36.44 -5.70
N ALA A 287 6.24 -35.65 -5.40
CA ALA A 287 4.88 -35.88 -5.90
C ALA A 287 4.75 -35.75 -7.42
N ALA A 288 5.61 -34.96 -8.06
CA ALA A 288 5.63 -34.75 -9.51
C ALA A 288 6.50 -35.75 -10.27
N ALA A 289 7.27 -36.61 -9.58
CA ALA A 289 8.19 -37.52 -10.25
C ALA A 289 7.42 -38.60 -11.02
N VAL A 290 7.61 -38.59 -12.34
CA VAL A 290 6.98 -39.53 -13.28
C VAL A 290 7.54 -40.95 -13.18
N ASN A 291 8.75 -41.10 -12.65
CA ASN A 291 9.44 -42.38 -12.49
C ASN A 291 9.62 -42.79 -11.02
N LEU A 292 8.71 -42.37 -10.12
CA LEU A 292 8.87 -42.64 -8.69
C LEU A 292 8.84 -44.15 -8.36
N THR A 293 7.83 -44.85 -8.89
CA THR A 293 7.56 -46.27 -8.62
C THR A 293 7.51 -47.14 -9.88
N LYS A 294 7.66 -46.51 -11.05
CA LYS A 294 7.61 -47.16 -12.36
C LYS A 294 8.69 -46.55 -13.24
N ARG A 295 9.21 -47.32 -14.19
CA ARG A 295 10.08 -46.76 -15.23
C ARG A 295 9.33 -45.72 -16.06
N TYR A 296 10.04 -44.68 -16.48
CA TYR A 296 9.56 -43.67 -17.42
C TYR A 296 10.29 -43.85 -18.76
N VAL A 297 9.54 -43.76 -19.85
CA VAL A 297 10.11 -43.76 -21.20
C VAL A 297 9.95 -42.35 -21.75
N THR A 298 11.06 -41.73 -22.11
CA THR A 298 11.07 -40.40 -22.73
C THR A 298 10.56 -40.47 -24.17
N ASP A 299 10.20 -39.32 -24.75
CA ASP A 299 9.69 -39.25 -26.14
C ASP A 299 10.71 -39.76 -27.18
N ASP A 300 11.99 -39.71 -26.87
CA ASP A 300 13.11 -40.24 -27.66
C ASP A 300 13.47 -41.71 -27.35
N GLY A 301 12.67 -42.39 -26.52
CA GLY A 301 12.78 -43.83 -26.26
C GLY A 301 13.78 -44.25 -25.18
N VAL A 302 14.39 -43.30 -24.45
CA VAL A 302 15.28 -43.60 -23.31
C VAL A 302 14.46 -44.09 -22.12
N ILE A 303 14.88 -45.22 -21.54
CA ILE A 303 14.24 -45.79 -20.34
C ILE A 303 14.93 -45.27 -19.09
N ILE A 304 14.23 -44.46 -18.32
CA ILE A 304 14.64 -44.04 -16.98
C ILE A 304 14.02 -45.02 -15.98
N LYS A 305 14.86 -45.71 -15.19
CA LYS A 305 14.40 -46.67 -14.16
C LYS A 305 13.57 -45.99 -13.07
N ALA A 306 12.81 -46.78 -12.32
CA ALA A 306 12.10 -46.25 -11.18
C ALA A 306 13.10 -45.80 -10.10
N LEU A 307 12.80 -44.71 -9.39
CA LEU A 307 13.61 -44.26 -8.26
C LEU A 307 13.52 -45.19 -7.04
N SER A 308 12.51 -46.07 -7.01
CA SER A 308 12.31 -47.09 -5.99
C SER A 308 13.02 -48.42 -6.25
N ASP A 309 13.60 -48.61 -7.45
CA ASP A 309 14.36 -49.82 -7.83
C ASP A 309 15.77 -49.79 -7.22
#